data_AF-A0A4U1BSV0-F1
#
_entry.id   AF-A0A4U1BSV0-F1
#
_cell.length_a   1.000
_cell.length_b   1.000
_cell.length_c   1.000
_cell.angle_alpha   90.00
_cell.angle_beta   90.00
_cell.angle_gamma   90.00
#
_symmetry.space_group_name_H-M   'P 1'
#
loop_
_entity.id
_entity.type
_entity.pdbx_description
1 polymer ?
#
loop_
_entity_poly.entity_id
_entity_poly.type
_entity_poly.pdbx_seq_one_letter_code
_entity_poly.pdbx_strand_id
1 'polypeptide(L)'
;HPDFFVNESEEKQQEILQLSTLNNKAFQTLSNPDQLLAYVLAAKGELEEGEKYELPQDFLMEMMEVNEAFMELEFDADEQQLAQVKQTVEELEDSLNAE
;
A
#
# COMPACT_ATOMS: atom_id res chain seq x y z
N HIS A 1 16.17 21.34 -2.33
CA HIS A 1 15.49 21.44 -1.02
C HIS A 1 15.06 22.88 -0.79
N PRO A 2 13.86 23.13 -0.25
CA PRO A 2 13.36 24.50 0.01
C PRO A 2 14.34 25.37 0.82
N ASP A 3 15.12 24.76 1.72
CA ASP A 3 16.12 25.45 2.55
C ASP A 3 17.16 26.28 1.78
N PHE A 4 17.44 25.93 0.52
CA PHE A 4 18.38 26.71 -0.31
C PHE A 4 17.79 28.01 -0.85
N PHE A 5 16.48 28.21 -0.73
CA PHE A 5 15.72 29.29 -1.35
C PHE A 5 14.99 30.18 -0.32
N VAL A 6 15.35 30.08 0.97
CA VAL A 6 14.70 30.83 2.07
C VAL A 6 14.79 32.36 1.97
N ASN A 7 15.73 32.88 1.17
CA ASN A 7 15.90 34.32 0.95
C ASN A 7 15.30 34.80 -0.39
N GLU A 8 14.68 33.90 -1.16
CA GLU A 8 14.04 34.22 -2.43
C GLU A 8 12.60 34.73 -2.23
N SER A 9 11.95 35.15 -3.33
CA SER A 9 10.55 35.57 -3.28
C SER A 9 9.61 34.46 -2.79
N GLU A 10 8.50 34.83 -2.17
CA GLU A 10 7.49 33.87 -1.69
C GLU A 10 6.98 32.96 -2.82
N GLU A 11 6.79 33.51 -4.02
CA GLU A 11 6.40 32.75 -5.21
C GLU A 11 7.44 31.66 -5.54
N LYS A 12 8.73 32.00 -5.48
CA LYS A 12 9.80 31.04 -5.73
C LYS A 12 9.88 29.98 -4.64
N GLN A 13 9.69 30.37 -3.39
CA GLN A 13 9.66 29.43 -2.26
C GLN A 13 8.51 28.42 -2.40
N GLN A 14 7.32 28.88 -2.80
CA GLN A 14 6.16 28.00 -3.06
C GLN A 14 6.42 27.05 -4.23
N GLU A 15 6.96 27.54 -5.35
CA GLU A 15 7.33 26.70 -6.50
C GLU A 15 8.31 25.60 -6.10
N ILE A 16 9.38 25.95 -5.37
CA ILE A 16 10.39 24.99 -4.92
C ILE A 16 9.80 24.00 -3.92
N LEU A 17 8.90 24.43 -3.04
CA LEU A 17 8.20 23.53 -2.11
C LEU A 17 7.35 22.50 -2.87
N GLN A 18 6.60 22.93 -3.89
CA GLN A 18 5.81 22.04 -4.72
C GLN A 18 6.69 21.01 -5.45
N LEU A 19 7.78 21.46 -6.07
CA LEU A 19 8.73 20.57 -6.76
C LEU A 19 9.40 19.58 -5.80
N SER A 20 9.79 20.04 -4.61
CA SER A 20 10.38 19.15 -3.60
C SER A 20 9.37 18.12 -3.10
N THR A 21 8.11 18.53 -2.94
CA THR A 21 7.02 17.63 -2.55
C THR A 21 6.76 16.58 -3.62
N LEU A 22 6.72 17.00 -4.89
CA LEU A 22 6.57 16.10 -6.03
C LEU A 22 7.72 15.08 -6.09
N ASN A 23 8.97 15.52 -5.95
CA ASN A 23 10.12 14.63 -5.95
C ASN A 23 10.09 13.63 -4.80
N ASN A 24 9.69 14.06 -3.59
CA ASN A 24 9.55 13.15 -2.45
C ASN A 24 8.47 12.10 -2.71
N LYS A 25 7.32 12.52 -3.26
CA LYS A 25 6.25 11.59 -3.64
C LYS A 25 6.73 10.60 -4.70
N ALA A 26 7.39 11.09 -5.76
CA ALA A 26 7.95 10.24 -6.80
C ALA A 26 8.96 9.24 -6.23
N PHE A 27 9.86 9.68 -5.35
CA PHE A 27 10.81 8.79 -4.71
C PHE A 27 10.13 7.71 -3.87
N GLN A 28 9.13 8.07 -3.05
CA GLN A 28 8.36 7.10 -2.27
C GLN A 28 7.67 6.07 -3.16
N THR A 29 6.93 6.54 -4.17
CA THR A 29 6.19 5.67 -5.11
C THR A 29 7.12 4.76 -5.91
N LEU A 30 8.23 5.28 -6.44
CA LEU A 30 9.13 4.51 -7.29
C LEU A 30 10.08 3.59 -6.52
N SER A 31 10.30 3.83 -5.22
CA SER A 31 11.17 2.99 -4.38
C SER A 31 10.45 1.81 -3.73
N ASN A 32 9.12 1.86 -3.64
CA ASN A 32 8.30 0.75 -3.14
C ASN A 32 7.78 -0.06 -4.35
N PRO A 33 8.11 -1.36 -4.48
CA PRO A 33 7.70 -2.20 -5.61
C PRO A 33 6.18 -2.23 -5.86
N ASP A 34 5.37 -2.31 -4.81
CA ASP A 34 3.90 -2.39 -4.91
C ASP A 34 3.31 -1.06 -5.40
N GLN A 35 3.81 0.05 -4.86
CA GLN A 35 3.41 1.39 -5.30
C GLN A 35 3.86 1.68 -6.74
N LEU A 36 5.05 1.20 -7.12
CA LEU A 36 5.56 1.30 -8.48
C LEU A 36 4.68 0.52 -9.45
N LEU A 37 4.31 -0.72 -9.10
CA LEU A 37 3.44 -1.56 -9.92
C LEU A 37 2.08 -0.87 -10.13
N ALA A 38 1.42 -0.46 -9.06
CA ALA A 38 0.15 0.26 -9.13
C ALA A 38 0.25 1.53 -9.98
N TYR A 39 1.32 2.32 -9.81
CA TYR A 39 1.56 3.53 -10.59
C TYR A 39 1.73 3.23 -12.10
N VAL A 40 2.50 2.20 -12.45
CA VAL A 40 2.71 1.81 -13.86
C VAL A 40 1.41 1.31 -14.50
N LEU A 41 0.61 0.53 -13.78
CA LEU A 41 -0.68 0.05 -14.28
C LEU A 41 -1.65 1.22 -14.50
N ALA A 42 -1.76 2.14 -13.54
CA ALA A 42 -2.57 3.34 -13.68
C ALA A 42 -2.10 4.23 -14.84
N ALA A 43 -0.78 4.42 -15.00
CA ALA A 43 -0.20 5.20 -16.10
C ALA A 43 -0.46 4.58 -17.49
N LYS A 44 -0.66 3.26 -17.56
CA LYS A 44 -1.06 2.55 -18.78
C LYS A 44 -2.57 2.53 -19.01
N GLY A 45 -3.37 2.96 -18.04
CA GLY A 45 -4.82 2.85 -18.08
C GLY A 45 -5.34 1.43 -17.83
N GLU A 46 -4.52 0.56 -17.24
CA GLU A 46 -4.87 -0.83 -16.89
C GLU A 46 -5.38 -0.97 -15.46
N LEU A 47 -5.34 0.12 -14.68
CA LEU A 47 -5.88 0.21 -13.32
C LEU A 47 -6.70 1.49 -13.23
N GLU A 48 -8.02 1.36 -13.10
CA GLU A 48 -8.92 2.50 -12.91
C GLU A 48 -9.11 2.78 -11.41
N GLU A 49 -8.91 4.05 -11.03
CA GLU A 49 -9.06 4.48 -9.64
C GLU A 49 -10.53 4.40 -9.22
N GLY A 50 -10.84 3.49 -8.28
CA GLY A 50 -12.21 3.28 -7.80
C GLY A 50 -13.01 2.20 -8.54
N GLU A 51 -12.36 1.43 -9.41
CA GLU A 51 -12.98 0.23 -10.01
C GLU A 51 -13.35 -0.77 -8.91
N LYS A 52 -14.60 -1.22 -8.89
CA LYS A 52 -15.04 -2.29 -8.00
C LYS A 52 -14.73 -3.62 -8.66
N TYR A 53 -13.58 -4.19 -8.31
CA TYR A 53 -13.26 -5.55 -8.69
C TYR A 53 -14.17 -6.53 -7.94
N GLU A 54 -14.86 -7.39 -8.68
CA GLU A 54 -15.51 -8.56 -8.10
C GLU A 54 -14.41 -9.58 -7.78
N LEU A 55 -14.09 -9.70 -6.49
CA LEU A 55 -13.12 -10.67 -6.02
C LEU A 55 -13.73 -12.09 -6.06
N PRO A 56 -12.92 -13.13 -6.35
CA PRO A 56 -13.38 -14.51 -6.26
C PRO A 56 -13.98 -14.83 -4.90
N GLN A 57 -15.06 -15.62 -4.87
CA GLN A 57 -15.75 -15.96 -3.63
C GLN A 57 -14.83 -16.68 -2.65
N ASP A 58 -13.97 -17.58 -3.13
CA ASP A 58 -13.05 -18.35 -2.28
C ASP A 58 -12.07 -17.41 -1.57
N PHE A 59 -11.48 -16.44 -2.28
CA PHE A 59 -10.64 -15.40 -1.69
C PHE A 59 -11.38 -14.57 -0.63
N LEU A 60 -12.63 -14.18 -0.90
CA LEU A 60 -13.42 -13.43 0.06
C LEU A 60 -13.69 -14.22 1.34
N MET A 61 -13.95 -15.53 1.23
CA MET A 61 -14.14 -16.40 2.39
C MET A 61 -12.86 -16.52 3.21
N GLU A 62 -11.70 -16.75 2.57
CA GLU A 62 -10.40 -16.81 3.24
C GLU A 62 -10.07 -15.49 3.97
N MET A 63 -10.29 -14.36 3.32
CA MET A 63 -10.09 -13.04 3.96
C MET A 63 -11.07 -12.78 5.10
N MET A 64 -12.30 -13.30 5.04
CA MET A 64 -13.24 -13.21 6.16
C MET A 64 -12.73 -14.01 7.37
N GLU A 65 -12.24 -15.23 7.17
CA GLU A 65 -11.67 -16.07 8.24
C GLU A 65 -10.46 -15.40 8.91
N VAL A 66 -9.55 -14.84 8.11
CA VAL A 66 -8.39 -14.08 8.62
C VAL A 66 -8.84 -12.87 9.45
N ASN A 67 -9.82 -12.10 8.96
CA ASN A 67 -10.33 -10.93 9.68
C ASN A 67 -11.04 -11.30 11.00
N GLU A 68 -11.75 -12.43 11.04
CA GLU A 68 -12.37 -12.93 12.26
C GLU A 68 -11.32 -13.31 13.30
N ALA A 69 -10.27 -14.05 12.90
CA ALA A 69 -9.17 -14.41 13.79
C ALA A 69 -8.43 -13.18 14.35
N PHE A 70 -8.24 -12.13 13.54
CA PHE A 70 -7.70 -10.86 14.02
C PHE A 70 -8.61 -10.19 15.06
N MET A 71 -9.92 -10.21 14.85
CA MET A 71 -10.87 -9.65 15.80
C MET A 71 -10.81 -10.40 17.15
N GLU A 72 -10.73 -11.72 17.12
CA GLU A 72 -10.56 -12.54 18.34
C GLU A 72 -9.27 -12.17 19.09
N LEU A 73 -8.16 -12.04 18.38
CA LEU A 73 -6.86 -11.63 18.94
C LEU A 73 -6.87 -10.22 19.56
N GLU A 74 -7.69 -9.30 19.06
CA GLU A 74 -7.86 -7.96 19.66
C GLU A 74 -8.59 -8.03 21.02
N PHE A 75 -9.50 -8.99 21.20
CA PHE A 75 -10.23 -9.20 22.44
C PHE A 75 -9.49 -10.08 23.44
N ASP A 76 -8.84 -11.15 22.96
CA ASP A 76 -8.08 -12.10 23.77
C ASP A 76 -6.73 -12.42 23.09
N ALA A 77 -5.69 -11.71 23.54
CA ALA A 77 -4.37 -11.80 22.93
C ALA A 77 -3.72 -13.17 23.22
N ASP A 78 -3.63 -14.01 22.19
CA ASP A 78 -2.99 -15.32 22.23
C ASP A 78 -1.83 -15.39 21.22
N GLU A 79 -0.60 -15.55 21.73
CA GLU A 79 0.61 -15.63 20.91
C GLU A 79 0.60 -16.84 19.95
N GLN A 80 -0.04 -17.95 20.34
CA GLN A 80 -0.13 -19.14 19.48
C GLN A 80 -1.09 -18.90 18.31
N GLN A 81 -2.24 -18.30 18.58
CA GLN A 81 -3.19 -17.93 17.54
C GLN A 81 -2.60 -16.87 16.60
N LEU A 82 -1.87 -15.88 17.13
CA LEU A 82 -1.19 -14.89 16.30
C LEU A 82 -0.15 -15.53 15.38
N ALA A 83 0.62 -16.50 15.87
CA ALA A 83 1.58 -17.24 15.05
C ALA A 83 0.88 -18.04 13.94
N GLN A 84 -0.26 -18.66 14.25
CA GLN A 84 -1.06 -19.42 13.28
C GLN A 84 -1.63 -18.51 12.18
N VAL A 85 -2.21 -17.36 12.55
CA VAL A 85 -2.76 -16.39 11.59
C VAL A 85 -1.66 -15.85 10.67
N LYS A 86 -0.47 -15.55 11.21
CA LYS A 86 0.67 -15.12 10.39
C LYS A 86 1.07 -16.19 9.38
N GLN A 87 1.15 -17.45 9.80
CA GLN A 87 1.47 -18.55 8.89
C GLN A 87 0.41 -18.68 7.79
N THR A 88 -0.88 -18.61 8.13
CA THR A 88 -1.96 -18.65 7.14
C THR A 88 -1.84 -17.51 6.12
N VAL A 89 -1.52 -16.30 6.56
CA VAL A 89 -1.34 -15.15 5.67
C VAL A 89 -0.12 -15.33 4.76
N GLU A 90 1.01 -15.82 5.29
CA GLU A 90 2.21 -16.12 4.49
C GLU A 90 1.92 -17.20 3.43
N GLU A 91 1.22 -18.27 3.78
CA GLU A 91 0.85 -19.34 2.83
C GLU A 91 -0.10 -18.84 1.72
N LEU A 92 -1.04 -17.96 2.07
CA LEU A 92 -1.93 -17.31 1.09
C LEU A 92 -1.14 -16.39 0.14
N GLU A 93 -0.21 -15.60 0.66
CA GLU A 93 0.66 -14.72 -0.13
C GLU A 93 1.53 -15.53 -1.10
N ASP A 94 2.14 -16.62 -0.64
CA ASP A 94 2.94 -17.51 -1.48
C ASP A 94 2.11 -18.17 -2.58
N SER A 95 0.87 -18.58 -2.27
CA SER A 95 -0.05 -19.16 -3.26
C SER A 95 -0.42 -18.15 -4.34
N LEU A 96 -0.72 -16.90 -3.98
CA LEU A 96 -1.08 -15.84 -4.92
C LEU A 96 0.10 -15.42 -5.80
N ASN A 97 1.31 -15.42 -5.25
CA ASN A 97 2.52 -15.10 -6.02
C ASN A 97 2.95 -16.23 -6.98
N ALA A 98 2.42 -17.44 -6.82
CA ALA A 98 2.73 -18.60 -7.64
C ALA A 98 1.77 -18.78 -8.85
N GLU A 99 0.64 -18.08 -8.88
CA GLU A 99 -0.28 -18.01 -10.04
C GLU A 99 0.24 -17.09 -11.16
#